data_AF-X0TQ13-F1
#
_entry.id   AF-X0TQ13-F1
#
_cell.length_a   1.000
_cell.length_b   1.000
_cell.length_c   1.000
_cell.angle_alpha   90.00
_cell.angle_beta   90.00
_cell.angle_gamma   90.00
#
_symmetry.space_group_name_H-M   'P 1'
#
loop_
_entity.id
_entity.type
_entity.pdbx_description
1 polymer ?
#
loop_
_entity_poly.entity_id
_entity_poly.type
_entity_poly.pdbx_seq_one_letter_code
_entity_poly.pdbx_strand_id
1 'polypeptide(L)'
;MKLIDMWNSSPKPTISFELFPARSEKAAESLGKTIDILAALKPDFVSVTFGAGGSTREGSRQLIEKLKHEKGLEVIAYFAGFGLGPKDIVAVLDKYQAIGIESVLAVRGDTPQEEKFEPHPDSLPYASDLVAFIRPRYDFCIGVAGYPEGHIDAPSKEKD
;
A
#
# COMPACT_ATOMS: atom_id res chain seq x y z
N MET A 1 -13.59 -5.49 -4.60
CA MET A 1 -13.26 -6.63 -5.46
C MET A 1 -11.76 -6.89 -5.37
N LYS A 2 -11.31 -8.15 -5.41
CA LYS A 2 -9.89 -8.49 -5.57
C LYS A 2 -9.42 -8.15 -7.00
N LEU A 3 -8.24 -7.55 -7.15
CA LEU A 3 -7.69 -7.19 -8.46
C LEU A 3 -7.60 -8.36 -9.43
N ILE A 4 -7.25 -9.55 -8.93
CA ILE A 4 -7.12 -10.74 -9.77
C ILE A 4 -8.45 -11.10 -10.45
N ASP A 5 -9.58 -10.88 -9.77
CA ASP A 5 -10.90 -11.12 -10.34
C ASP A 5 -11.21 -10.10 -11.44
N MET A 6 -10.85 -8.83 -11.22
CA MET A 6 -10.98 -7.77 -12.22
C MET A 6 -10.19 -8.10 -13.49
N TRP A 7 -8.91 -8.45 -13.37
CA TRP A 7 -8.05 -8.79 -14.50
C TRP A 7 -8.48 -10.07 -15.22
N ASN A 8 -8.98 -11.07 -14.49
CA ASN A 8 -9.50 -12.30 -15.10
C ASN A 8 -10.83 -12.08 -15.83
N SER A 9 -11.62 -11.08 -15.42
CA SER A 9 -12.94 -10.81 -16.00
C SER A 9 -12.91 -10.02 -17.30
N SER A 10 -11.81 -9.33 -17.62
CA SER A 10 -11.70 -8.43 -18.76
C SER A 10 -10.29 -8.42 -19.34
N PRO A 11 -10.13 -8.66 -20.66
CA PRO A 11 -8.81 -8.57 -21.31
C PRO A 11 -8.39 -7.13 -21.61
N LYS A 12 -9.16 -6.12 -21.19
CA LYS A 12 -8.83 -4.71 -21.45
C LYS A 12 -7.72 -4.23 -20.51
N PRO A 13 -6.84 -3.33 -20.97
CA PRO A 13 -5.87 -2.69 -20.09
C PRO A 13 -6.58 -1.95 -18.95
N THR A 14 -6.07 -2.12 -17.73
CA THR A 14 -6.54 -1.35 -16.57
C THR A 14 -5.77 -0.04 -16.44
N ILE A 15 -6.46 1.01 -15.99
CA ILE A 15 -5.88 2.33 -15.68
C ILE A 15 -6.07 2.62 -14.20
N SER A 16 -4.97 2.99 -13.55
CA SER A 16 -4.95 3.32 -12.12
C SER A 16 -4.11 4.55 -11.82
N PHE A 17 -4.37 5.17 -10.67
CA PHE A 17 -3.57 6.28 -10.15
C PHE A 17 -3.07 5.96 -8.75
N GLU A 18 -1.85 6.43 -8.45
CA GLU A 18 -1.27 6.34 -7.12
C GLU A 18 -1.33 7.69 -6.41
N LEU A 19 -1.79 7.67 -5.17
CA LEU A 19 -1.96 8.83 -4.32
C LEU A 19 -1.18 8.67 -3.02
N PHE A 20 -0.78 9.78 -2.43
CA PHE A 20 -0.13 9.81 -1.12
C PHE A 20 -0.88 10.77 -0.19
N PRO A 21 -0.90 10.50 1.13
CA PRO A 21 -1.57 11.37 2.07
C PRO A 21 -0.94 12.75 2.10
N ALA A 22 -1.77 13.79 2.18
CA ALA A 22 -1.33 15.16 2.33
C ALA A 22 -0.61 15.37 3.68
N ARG A 23 0.45 16.18 3.68
CA ARG A 23 1.25 16.52 4.88
C ARG A 23 0.90 17.88 5.48
N SER A 24 -0.07 18.60 4.91
CA SER A 24 -0.56 19.90 5.38
C SER A 24 -2.00 20.14 4.95
N GLU A 25 -2.70 21.06 5.60
CA GLU A 25 -4.09 21.42 5.26
C GLU A 25 -4.23 21.91 3.81
N LYS A 26 -3.33 22.80 3.38
CA LYS A 26 -3.30 23.30 1.99
C LYS A 26 -3.10 22.15 0.99
N ALA A 27 -2.24 21.18 1.31
CA ALA A 27 -2.06 20.00 0.48
C ALA A 27 -3.30 19.10 0.51
N ALA A 28 -4.01 19.01 1.63
CA ALA A 28 -5.24 18.23 1.75
C ALA A 28 -6.38 18.82 0.90
N GLU A 29 -6.51 20.15 0.84
CA GLU A 29 -7.46 20.82 -0.06
C GLU A 29 -7.15 20.53 -1.53
N SER A 30 -5.87 20.65 -1.92
CA SER A 30 -5.43 20.34 -3.29
C SER A 30 -5.67 18.87 -3.63
N LEU A 31 -5.32 17.95 -2.72
CA LEU A 31 -5.55 16.52 -2.88
C LEU A 31 -7.04 16.21 -3.04
N GLY A 32 -7.92 16.87 -2.29
CA GLY A 32 -9.37 16.74 -2.45
C GLY A 32 -9.83 17.07 -3.87
N LYS A 33 -9.40 18.21 -4.42
CA LYS A 33 -9.72 18.62 -5.79
C LYS A 33 -9.17 17.64 -6.82
N THR A 34 -7.94 17.16 -6.63
CA THR A 34 -7.33 16.15 -7.50
C THR A 34 -8.11 14.84 -7.47
N ILE A 35 -8.54 14.37 -6.30
CA ILE A 35 -9.36 13.16 -6.16
C ILE A 35 -10.67 13.31 -6.94
N ASP A 36 -11.33 14.45 -6.86
CA ASP A 36 -12.58 14.70 -7.59
C ASP A 36 -12.39 14.60 -9.11
N ILE A 37 -11.29 15.17 -9.63
CA ILE A 37 -10.93 15.09 -11.05
C ILE A 37 -10.64 13.65 -11.46
N LEU A 38 -9.80 12.94 -10.70
CA LEU A 38 -9.40 11.58 -11.03
C LEU A 38 -10.57 10.60 -10.92
N ALA A 39 -11.44 10.74 -9.92
CA ALA A 39 -12.62 9.90 -9.78
C ALA A 39 -13.58 10.05 -10.97
N ALA A 40 -13.70 11.25 -11.55
CA ALA A 40 -14.51 11.48 -12.75
C ALA A 40 -14.00 10.73 -13.99
N LEU A 41 -12.70 10.38 -14.02
CA LEU A 41 -12.11 9.56 -15.08
C LEU A 41 -12.46 8.07 -14.95
N LYS A 42 -13.07 7.66 -13.84
CA LYS A 42 -13.47 6.27 -13.53
C LYS A 42 -12.29 5.28 -13.68
N PRO A 43 -11.18 5.47 -12.94
CA PRO A 43 -10.10 4.50 -12.94
C PRO A 43 -10.60 3.14 -12.44
N ASP A 44 -9.96 2.07 -12.87
CA ASP A 44 -10.32 0.72 -12.43
C ASP A 44 -9.99 0.53 -10.94
N PHE A 45 -8.92 1.15 -10.47
CA PHE A 45 -8.57 1.23 -9.05
C PHE A 45 -7.62 2.41 -8.78
N VAL A 46 -7.44 2.74 -7.51
CA VAL A 46 -6.40 3.67 -7.03
C VAL A 46 -5.52 2.99 -5.98
N SER A 47 -4.24 3.35 -5.91
CA SER A 47 -3.36 2.96 -4.81
C SER A 47 -3.12 4.11 -3.86
N VAL A 48 -3.00 3.80 -2.57
CA VAL A 48 -2.59 4.76 -1.53
C VAL A 48 -1.29 4.31 -0.89
N THR A 49 -0.27 5.16 -0.95
CA THR A 49 1.05 4.86 -0.41
C THR A 49 1.06 4.82 1.12
N PHE A 50 2.06 4.12 1.68
CA PHE A 50 2.29 3.99 3.11
C PHE A 50 3.75 4.40 3.41
N GLY A 51 3.93 5.42 4.24
CA GLY A 51 5.25 5.92 4.59
C GLY A 51 6.09 4.89 5.32
N ALA A 52 7.39 4.88 5.03
CA ALA A 52 8.38 4.03 5.71
C ALA A 52 8.28 4.16 7.23
N GLY A 53 8.48 3.04 7.94
CA GLY A 53 8.38 2.95 9.40
C GLY A 53 7.00 3.28 9.97
N GLY A 54 5.95 3.39 9.14
CA GLY A 54 4.59 3.75 9.59
C GLY A 54 4.38 5.25 9.84
N SER A 55 5.29 6.11 9.39
CA SER A 55 5.26 7.56 9.61
C SER A 55 3.97 8.25 9.15
N THR A 56 3.35 7.77 8.06
CA THR A 56 2.09 8.32 7.53
C THR A 56 0.88 7.40 7.70
N ARG A 57 0.96 6.38 8.57
CA ARG A 57 -0.05 5.31 8.68
C ARG A 57 -1.48 5.83 8.82
N GLU A 58 -1.68 6.87 9.63
CA GLU A 58 -3.00 7.42 9.91
C GLU A 58 -3.53 8.25 8.73
N GLY A 59 -2.67 9.06 8.11
CA GLY A 59 -3.04 9.81 6.90
C GLY A 59 -3.38 8.88 5.73
N SER A 60 -2.61 7.81 5.53
CA SER A 60 -2.90 6.79 4.53
C SER A 60 -4.25 6.12 4.81
N ARG A 61 -4.53 5.75 6.07
CA ARG A 61 -5.81 5.15 6.48
C ARG A 61 -7.00 6.07 6.18
N GLN A 62 -6.91 7.34 6.57
CA GLN A 62 -7.96 8.34 6.32
C GLN A 62 -8.21 8.54 4.82
N LEU A 63 -7.14 8.60 4.02
CA LEU A 63 -7.25 8.73 2.57
C LEU A 63 -7.90 7.47 1.95
N ILE A 64 -7.52 6.27 2.40
CA ILE A 64 -8.12 5.01 1.96
C ILE A 64 -9.64 5.00 2.26
N GLU A 65 -10.02 5.35 3.49
CA GLU A 65 -11.43 5.41 3.92
C GLU A 65 -12.25 6.38 3.07
N LYS A 66 -11.71 7.58 2.82
CA LYS A 66 -12.30 8.57 1.91
C LYS A 66 -12.51 8.03 0.50
N LEU A 67 -11.47 7.43 -0.09
CA LEU A 67 -11.54 6.91 -1.47
C LEU A 67 -12.52 5.73 -1.58
N LYS A 68 -12.54 4.83 -0.60
CA LYS A 68 -13.41 3.65 -0.60
C LYS A 68 -14.87 4.00 -0.28
N HIS A 69 -15.13 4.76 0.77
CA HIS A 69 -16.49 4.98 1.29
C HIS A 69 -17.15 6.24 0.75
N GLU A 70 -16.41 7.34 0.60
CA GLU A 70 -16.99 8.60 0.08
C GLU A 70 -16.98 8.65 -1.46
N LYS A 71 -15.94 8.09 -2.11
CA LYS A 71 -15.81 8.11 -3.57
C LYS A 71 -16.20 6.82 -4.26
N GLY A 72 -16.40 5.72 -3.51
CA GLY A 72 -16.80 4.43 -4.06
C GLY A 72 -15.76 3.81 -5.01
N LEU A 73 -14.49 4.19 -4.88
CA LEU A 73 -13.41 3.67 -5.71
C LEU A 73 -12.90 2.33 -5.17
N GLU A 74 -12.38 1.48 -6.06
CA GLU A 74 -11.59 0.33 -5.62
C GLU A 74 -10.20 0.81 -5.20
N VAL A 75 -9.73 0.33 -4.05
CA VAL A 75 -8.51 0.85 -3.41
C VAL A 75 -7.54 -0.28 -3.10
N ILE A 76 -6.30 -0.11 -3.55
CA ILE A 76 -5.16 -0.89 -3.11
C ILE A 76 -4.46 -0.14 -1.99
N ALA A 77 -4.38 -0.77 -0.81
CA ALA A 77 -3.62 -0.21 0.29
C ALA A 77 -2.15 -0.67 0.21
N TYR A 78 -1.20 0.27 0.11
CA TYR A 78 0.20 -0.08 0.32
C TYR A 78 0.41 -0.49 1.77
N PHE A 79 1.29 -1.45 1.98
CA PHE A 79 1.79 -1.78 3.30
C PHE A 79 3.31 -1.97 3.25
N ALA A 80 4.03 -1.02 3.86
CA ALA A 80 5.47 -1.08 4.01
C ALA A 80 5.82 -1.55 5.44
N GLY A 81 6.44 -2.72 5.55
CA GLY A 81 6.66 -3.41 6.83
C GLY A 81 7.98 -3.08 7.54
N PHE A 82 8.90 -2.33 6.91
CA PHE A 82 10.26 -2.15 7.41
C PHE A 82 10.29 -1.64 8.86
N GLY A 83 10.91 -2.43 9.73
CA GLY A 83 11.09 -2.15 11.15
C GLY A 83 9.82 -2.20 12.01
N LEU A 84 8.66 -2.56 11.46
CA LEU A 84 7.45 -2.80 12.24
C LEU A 84 7.47 -4.20 12.88
N GLY A 85 6.95 -4.30 14.10
CA GLY A 85 6.75 -5.58 14.77
C GLY A 85 5.48 -6.30 14.29
N PRO A 86 5.36 -7.62 14.50
CA PRO A 86 4.20 -8.40 14.08
C PRO A 86 2.85 -7.86 14.57
N LYS A 87 2.81 -7.31 15.80
CA LYS A 87 1.60 -6.71 16.38
C LYS A 87 1.16 -5.44 15.64
N ASP A 88 2.10 -4.59 15.24
CA ASP A 88 1.79 -3.37 14.49
C ASP A 88 1.33 -3.69 13.07
N ILE A 89 1.94 -4.72 12.45
CA ILE A 89 1.52 -5.23 11.14
C ILE A 89 0.05 -5.68 11.20
N VAL A 90 -0.29 -6.53 12.17
CA VAL A 90 -1.68 -7.00 12.38
C VAL A 90 -2.63 -5.82 12.64
N ALA A 91 -2.25 -4.88 13.51
CA ALA A 91 -3.09 -3.74 13.84
C ALA A 91 -3.41 -2.84 12.64
N VAL A 92 -2.50 -2.71 11.67
CA VAL A 92 -2.76 -1.96 10.43
C VAL A 92 -3.64 -2.76 9.47
N LEU A 93 -3.34 -4.05 9.27
CA LEU A 93 -4.07 -4.90 8.34
C LEU A 93 -5.52 -5.16 8.80
N ASP A 94 -5.74 -5.30 10.11
CA ASP A 94 -7.09 -5.41 10.68
C ASP A 94 -7.93 -4.16 10.36
N LYS A 95 -7.32 -2.98 10.39
CA LYS A 95 -7.99 -1.73 9.99
C LYS A 95 -8.30 -1.71 8.50
N TYR A 96 -7.40 -2.19 7.65
CA TYR A 96 -7.68 -2.31 6.21
C TYR A 96 -8.83 -3.27 5.93
N GLN A 97 -8.86 -4.42 6.61
CA GLN A 97 -9.98 -5.36 6.50
C GLN A 97 -11.30 -4.75 6.99
N ALA A 98 -11.27 -4.01 8.12
CA ALA A 98 -12.45 -3.32 8.65
C ALA A 98 -13.00 -2.24 7.70
N ILE A 99 -12.13 -1.56 6.95
CA ILE A 99 -12.54 -0.62 5.88
C ILE A 99 -13.14 -1.35 4.66
N GLY A 100 -12.88 -2.65 4.52
CA GLY A 100 -13.31 -3.45 3.36
C GLY A 100 -12.31 -3.42 2.20
N ILE A 101 -11.01 -3.27 2.50
CA ILE A 101 -9.95 -3.44 1.52
C ILE A 101 -9.80 -4.92 1.20
N GLU A 102 -9.76 -5.23 -0.10
CA GLU A 102 -9.61 -6.60 -0.59
C GLU A 102 -8.26 -6.84 -1.25
N SER A 103 -7.51 -5.78 -1.56
CA SER A 103 -6.20 -5.86 -2.21
C SER A 103 -5.16 -5.00 -1.50
N VAL A 104 -3.98 -5.56 -1.26
CA VAL A 104 -2.85 -4.87 -0.62
C VAL A 104 -1.60 -5.00 -1.48
N LEU A 105 -0.78 -3.94 -1.51
CA LEU A 105 0.57 -4.01 -2.08
C LEU A 105 1.58 -4.13 -0.93
N ALA A 106 2.13 -5.33 -0.76
CA ALA A 106 3.12 -5.62 0.27
C ALA A 106 4.52 -5.28 -0.24
N VAL A 107 5.20 -4.36 0.44
CA VAL A 107 6.58 -3.99 0.14
C VAL A 107 7.41 -4.00 1.42
N ARG A 108 8.74 -4.20 1.28
CA ARG A 108 9.66 -4.04 2.42
C ARG A 108 9.52 -2.61 2.96
N GLY A 109 9.65 -1.63 2.06
CA GLY A 109 9.82 -0.23 2.41
C GLY A 109 11.28 0.16 2.53
N ASP A 110 11.51 1.46 2.57
CA ASP A 110 12.84 2.04 2.71
C ASP A 110 13.27 2.10 4.18
N THR A 111 14.58 2.10 4.39
CA THR A 111 15.15 2.42 5.70
C THR A 111 14.83 3.88 6.06
N PRO A 112 14.25 4.15 7.24
CA PRO A 112 14.01 5.52 7.69
C PRO A 112 15.32 6.31 7.76
N GLN A 113 15.26 7.59 7.39
CA GLN A 113 16.43 8.49 7.39
C GLN A 113 16.79 9.04 8.79
N GLU A 114 16.15 8.54 9.85
CA GLU A 114 16.38 8.99 11.22
C GLU A 114 17.64 8.36 11.79
N GLU A 115 18.54 9.16 12.36
CA GLU A 115 19.86 8.73 12.87
C GLU A 115 19.80 7.63 13.95
N LYS A 116 18.66 7.42 14.59
CA LYS A 116 18.46 6.43 15.67
C LYS A 116 17.35 5.43 15.39
N PHE A 117 16.96 5.24 14.12
CA PHE A 117 15.95 4.24 13.81
C PHE A 117 16.51 2.83 14.03
N GLU A 118 15.97 2.15 15.03
CA GLU A 118 16.21 0.73 15.25
C GLU A 118 14.94 -0.04 14.87
N PRO A 119 15.02 -1.01 13.93
CA PRO A 119 13.87 -1.84 13.59
C PRO A 119 13.45 -2.68 14.81
N HIS A 120 12.16 -2.99 14.91
CA HIS A 120 11.67 -3.91 15.92
C HIS A 120 12.47 -5.25 15.88
N PRO A 121 12.81 -5.87 17.02
CA PRO A 121 13.61 -7.11 17.05
C PRO A 121 13.01 -8.24 16.21
N ASP A 122 11.69 -8.36 16.21
CA ASP A 122 10.93 -9.33 15.41
C ASP A 122 10.45 -8.77 14.05
N SER A 123 11.09 -7.74 13.52
CA SER A 123 10.71 -7.16 12.22
C SER A 123 11.00 -8.11 11.07
N LEU A 124 10.24 -7.93 9.97
CA LEU A 124 10.35 -8.76 8.77
C LEU A 124 11.28 -8.08 7.76
N PRO A 125 12.45 -8.66 7.45
CA PRO A 125 13.47 -7.97 6.64
C PRO A 125 13.13 -7.90 5.15
N TYR A 126 12.33 -8.84 4.62
CA TYR A 126 11.97 -8.88 3.20
C TYR A 126 10.46 -8.76 2.97
N ALA A 127 10.09 -8.27 1.78
CA ALA A 127 8.69 -8.24 1.35
C ALA A 127 8.11 -9.67 1.27
N SER A 128 8.93 -10.67 0.92
CA SER A 128 8.54 -12.09 0.91
C SER A 128 8.14 -12.60 2.30
N ASP A 129 8.88 -12.22 3.35
CA ASP A 129 8.55 -12.57 4.74
C ASP A 129 7.23 -11.95 5.16
N LEU A 130 7.00 -10.70 4.76
CA LEU A 130 5.74 -10.01 4.99
C LEU A 130 4.58 -10.70 4.26
N VAL A 131 4.75 -11.11 3.00
CA VAL A 131 3.73 -11.89 2.28
C VAL A 131 3.45 -13.22 2.99
N ALA A 132 4.48 -13.94 3.43
CA ALA A 132 4.34 -15.19 4.18
C ALA A 132 3.64 -14.99 5.53
N PHE A 133 3.84 -13.83 6.16
CA PHE A 133 3.13 -13.44 7.37
C PHE A 133 1.65 -13.10 7.11
N ILE A 134 1.34 -12.39 6.03
CA ILE A 134 -0.03 -11.94 5.72
C ILE A 134 -0.92 -13.09 5.23
N ARG A 135 -0.46 -13.90 4.28
CA ARG A 135 -1.25 -14.93 3.58
C ARG A 135 -2.07 -15.87 4.48
N PRO A 136 -1.54 -16.44 5.59
CA PRO A 136 -2.33 -17.34 6.43
C PRO A 136 -3.33 -16.62 7.35
N ARG A 137 -3.28 -15.29 7.44
CA ARG A 137 -4.07 -14.47 8.39
C ARG A 137 -5.22 -13.73 7.71
N TYR A 138 -5.05 -13.37 6.44
CA TYR A 138 -5.97 -12.51 5.71
C TYR A 138 -6.25 -13.04 4.32
N ASP A 139 -7.48 -12.83 3.84
CA ASP A 139 -7.90 -13.18 2.49
C ASP A 139 -7.72 -12.02 1.50
N PHE A 140 -6.59 -11.31 1.58
CA PHE A 140 -6.28 -10.23 0.63
C PHE A 140 -5.75 -10.79 -0.69
N CYS A 141 -6.06 -10.09 -1.79
CA CYS A 141 -5.26 -10.14 -3.00
C CYS A 141 -3.96 -9.37 -2.77
N ILE A 142 -2.82 -10.08 -2.74
CA ILE A 142 -1.53 -9.48 -2.39
C ILE A 142 -0.69 -9.26 -3.65
N GLY A 143 -0.41 -8.00 -3.95
CA GLY A 143 0.61 -7.60 -4.93
C GLY A 143 1.97 -7.37 -4.24
N VAL A 144 3.03 -7.41 -5.04
CA VAL A 144 4.40 -7.06 -4.64
C VAL A 144 5.03 -6.15 -5.70
N ALA A 145 6.06 -5.39 -5.30
CA ALA A 145 6.85 -4.60 -6.26
C ALA A 145 7.75 -5.51 -7.11
N GLY A 146 8.02 -5.09 -8.34
CA GLY A 146 8.99 -5.72 -9.23
C GLY A 146 9.89 -4.66 -9.86
N TYR A 147 11.16 -5.00 -10.09
CA TYR A 147 12.19 -4.07 -10.55
C TYR A 147 12.73 -4.53 -11.91
N PRO A 148 12.28 -3.94 -13.04
CA PRO A 148 12.73 -4.37 -14.37
C PRO A 148 14.24 -4.27 -14.60
N GLU A 149 14.90 -3.36 -13.88
CA GLU A 149 16.34 -3.12 -13.92
C GLU A 149 17.10 -3.82 -12.78
N GLY A 150 16.39 -4.55 -11.91
CA GLY A 150 16.91 -5.11 -10.66
C GLY A 150 16.90 -4.09 -9.52
N HIS A 151 16.67 -4.56 -8.29
CA HIS A 151 16.75 -3.72 -7.10
C HIS A 151 18.18 -3.24 -6.84
N ILE A 152 18.36 -1.99 -6.37
CA ILE A 152 19.69 -1.39 -6.12
C ILE A 152 20.51 -2.14 -5.06
N ASP A 153 19.83 -2.73 -4.07
CA ASP A 153 20.44 -3.55 -3.03
C ASP A 153 20.71 -5.00 -3.50
N ALA A 154 20.24 -5.41 -4.68
CA ALA A 154 20.42 -6.77 -5.17
C ALA A 154 21.87 -6.99 -5.66
N PRO A 155 22.50 -8.15 -5.38
CA PRO A 155 23.87 -8.43 -5.83
C PRO A 155 24.02 -8.47 -7.36
N SER A 156 22.95 -8.83 -8.07
CA SER A 156 22.82 -8.75 -9.52
C SER A 156 21.34 -8.86 -9.90
N LYS A 157 20.99 -8.54 -11.15
CA LYS A 157 19.62 -8.66 -11.67
C LYS A 157 19.09 -10.10 -11.62
N GLU A 158 19.95 -11.10 -11.76
CA GLU A 158 19.58 -12.52 -11.70
C GLU A 158 19.31 -13.01 -10.27
N LYS A 159 19.72 -12.23 -9.25
CA LYS A 159 19.60 -12.56 -7.83
C LYS A 159 18.59 -11.68 -7.09
N ASP A 160 17.92 -10.77 -7.80
CA ASP A 160 16.74 -10.03 -7.33
C ASP A 160 15.49 -10.93 -7.42
#